data_AF-A0A150HYA8-F1
#
_entry.id   AF-A0A150HYA8-F1
#
_cell.length_a   1.000
_cell.length_b   1.000
_cell.length_c   1.000
_cell.angle_alpha   90.00
_cell.angle_beta   90.00
_cell.angle_gamma   90.00
#
_symmetry.space_group_name_H-M   'P 1'
#
loop_
_entity.id
_entity.type
_entity.pdbx_description
1 polymer ?
#
loop_
_entity_poly.entity_id
_entity_poly.type
_entity_poly.pdbx_seq_one_letter_code
_entity_poly.pdbx_strand_id
1 'polypeptide(L)'
;MNTEHTLEEQNIEIIQPFQPKNLFNLFFKPKTFFSQSNHYHHKSIMLMAYLIGVVAVMDRIDQKLLSSELGQSSSFTDSLTETWFAYWLWVLGMGILSAALAWVIQGWWYKKRLQFSGVQDADPQLARHVFVLQALVYVLPIIVVTLIQTFLYKNYVDAYNNSTFLAVITIPFLLLSCWVSYRGATQVFNTNAWAKFWFLGMPVVFYITIGGLFAALVN
;
A
#
# COMPACT_ATOMS: atom_id res chain seq x y z
N MET A 1 -0.54 10.50 -55.16
CA MET A 1 -0.22 11.19 -53.90
C MET A 1 -1.18 10.64 -52.85
N ASN A 2 -0.88 9.45 -52.34
CA ASN A 2 -1.64 8.80 -51.27
C ASN A 2 -0.71 8.74 -50.07
N THR A 3 -0.99 9.55 -49.07
CA THR A 3 -0.33 9.55 -47.77
C THR A 3 -0.74 8.27 -47.06
N GLU A 4 0.14 7.27 -47.11
CA GLU A 4 0.14 6.16 -46.16
C GLU A 4 0.42 6.74 -44.76
N HIS A 5 -0.63 7.07 -44.03
CA HIS A 5 -0.56 7.16 -42.59
C HIS A 5 -0.39 5.73 -42.06
N THR A 6 0.86 5.27 -42.00
CA THR A 6 1.26 4.18 -41.11
C THR A 6 1.03 4.64 -39.69
N LEU A 7 -0.20 4.47 -39.20
CA LEU A 7 -0.46 4.34 -37.79
C LEU A 7 0.22 3.05 -37.36
N GLU A 8 1.47 3.16 -36.92
CA GLU A 8 2.00 2.19 -35.97
C GLU A 8 1.02 2.21 -34.79
N GLU A 9 0.06 1.29 -34.79
CA GLU A 9 -0.54 0.80 -33.56
C GLU A 9 0.62 0.22 -32.75
N GLN A 10 1.34 1.08 -32.03
CA GLN A 10 2.14 0.66 -30.91
C GLN A 10 1.17 -0.13 -30.03
N ASN A 11 1.32 -1.44 -30.05
CA ASN A 11 0.51 -2.36 -29.26
C ASN A 11 0.90 -2.07 -27.80
N ILE A 12 0.24 -1.07 -27.19
CA ILE A 12 0.52 -0.63 -25.84
C ILE A 12 0.16 -1.81 -24.93
N GLU A 13 1.19 -2.52 -24.45
CA GLU A 13 0.99 -3.64 -23.55
C GLU A 13 0.40 -3.11 -22.23
N ILE A 14 -0.89 -3.39 -22.02
CA ILE A 14 -1.60 -3.03 -20.79
C ILE A 14 -1.27 -4.08 -19.73
N ILE A 15 -0.51 -3.70 -18.72
CA ILE A 15 -0.15 -4.61 -17.62
C ILE A 15 -1.38 -4.82 -16.74
N GLN A 16 -1.72 -6.10 -16.51
CA GLN A 16 -2.69 -6.53 -15.51
C GLN A 16 -1.93 -6.92 -14.23
N PRO A 17 -1.89 -6.05 -13.20
CA PRO A 17 -0.98 -6.28 -12.08
C PRO A 17 -1.36 -7.46 -11.18
N PHE A 18 -2.64 -7.87 -11.17
CA PHE A 18 -3.12 -9.03 -10.42
C PHE A 18 -2.84 -10.39 -11.09
N GLN A 19 -2.32 -10.40 -12.33
CA GLN A 19 -1.88 -11.66 -12.92
C GLN A 19 -0.71 -12.23 -12.09
N PRO A 20 -0.69 -13.54 -11.78
CA PRO A 20 0.30 -14.12 -10.86
C PRO A 20 1.76 -13.79 -11.21
N LYS A 21 2.10 -13.83 -12.51
CA LYS A 21 3.43 -13.46 -13.02
C LYS A 21 3.79 -12.00 -12.72
N ASN A 22 2.85 -11.09 -12.93
CA ASN A 22 3.04 -9.65 -12.73
C ASN A 22 3.08 -9.30 -11.24
N LEU A 23 2.27 -9.96 -10.42
CA LEU A 23 2.30 -9.83 -8.97
C LEU A 23 3.64 -10.32 -8.40
N PHE A 24 4.11 -11.48 -8.85
CA PHE A 24 5.44 -11.99 -8.49
C PHE A 24 6.54 -11.02 -8.90
N ASN A 25 6.47 -10.48 -10.12
CA ASN A 25 7.43 -9.50 -10.60
C ASN A 25 7.38 -8.20 -9.78
N LEU A 26 6.21 -7.71 -9.39
CA LEU A 26 6.08 -6.53 -8.55
C LEU A 26 6.75 -6.71 -7.19
N PHE A 27 6.56 -7.88 -6.55
CA PHE A 27 7.13 -8.18 -5.23
C PHE A 27 8.64 -8.43 -5.29
N PHE A 28 9.10 -9.28 -6.21
CA PHE A 28 10.47 -9.82 -6.18
C PHE A 28 11.38 -9.29 -7.29
N LYS A 29 10.82 -8.75 -8.38
CA LYS A 29 11.57 -8.20 -9.52
C LYS A 29 11.03 -6.83 -9.94
N PRO A 30 10.90 -5.86 -9.00
CA PRO A 30 10.20 -4.60 -9.26
C PRO A 30 10.82 -3.80 -10.40
N LYS A 31 12.15 -3.89 -10.59
CA LYS A 31 12.83 -3.24 -11.72
C LYS A 31 12.27 -3.73 -13.06
N THR A 32 12.11 -5.04 -13.22
CA THR A 32 11.57 -5.66 -14.43
C THR A 32 10.10 -5.30 -14.61
N PHE A 33 9.31 -5.31 -13.53
CA PHE A 33 7.89 -4.95 -13.59
C PHE A 33 7.70 -3.50 -14.09
N PHE A 34 8.41 -2.54 -13.51
CA PHE A 34 8.26 -1.13 -13.88
C PHE A 34 8.91 -0.75 -15.22
N SER A 35 9.76 -1.61 -15.79
CA SER A 35 10.35 -1.35 -17.11
C SER A 35 9.49 -1.85 -18.28
N GLN A 36 8.43 -2.63 -18.03
CA GLN A 36 7.62 -3.25 -19.08
C GLN A 36 6.70 -2.25 -19.80
N SER A 37 5.94 -1.46 -19.05
CA SER A 37 5.00 -0.48 -19.59
C SER A 37 4.54 0.45 -18.47
N ASN A 38 4.22 1.69 -18.84
CA ASN A 38 3.63 2.68 -17.94
C ASN A 38 2.09 2.69 -18.01
N HIS A 39 1.50 1.79 -18.79
CA HIS A 39 0.06 1.65 -18.95
C HIS A 39 -0.45 0.46 -18.14
N TYR A 40 -1.17 0.77 -17.07
CA TYR A 40 -1.75 -0.22 -16.17
C TYR A 40 -3.25 -0.33 -16.38
N HIS A 41 -3.77 -1.53 -16.23
CA HIS A 41 -5.21 -1.76 -16.32
C HIS A 41 -5.97 -0.98 -15.24
N HIS A 42 -6.82 -0.04 -15.67
CA HIS A 42 -7.47 0.94 -14.80
C HIS A 42 -8.26 0.32 -13.64
N LYS A 43 -9.07 -0.70 -13.91
CA LYS A 43 -9.86 -1.38 -12.86
C LYS A 43 -8.98 -2.03 -11.80
N SER A 44 -7.81 -2.53 -12.19
CA SER A 44 -6.86 -3.14 -11.25
C SER A 44 -6.26 -2.09 -10.33
N ILE A 45 -5.87 -0.93 -10.86
CA ILE A 45 -5.39 0.19 -10.05
C ILE A 45 -6.47 0.69 -9.08
N MET A 46 -7.73 0.81 -9.52
CA MET A 46 -8.83 1.19 -8.63
C MET A 46 -9.05 0.18 -7.49
N LEU A 47 -9.00 -1.12 -7.80
CA LEU A 47 -9.13 -2.16 -6.78
C LEU A 47 -7.98 -2.08 -5.76
N MET A 48 -6.76 -1.85 -6.21
CA MET A 48 -5.61 -1.68 -5.31
C MET A 48 -5.73 -0.43 -4.44
N ALA A 49 -6.18 0.69 -5.01
CA ALA A 49 -6.45 1.92 -4.26
C ALA A 49 -7.52 1.69 -3.19
N TYR A 50 -8.57 0.92 -3.51
CA TYR A 50 -9.58 0.51 -2.56
C TYR A 50 -8.99 -0.34 -1.42
N LEU A 51 -8.19 -1.35 -1.74
CA LEU A 51 -7.53 -2.19 -0.72
C LEU A 51 -6.61 -1.39 0.21
N ILE A 52 -5.90 -0.38 -0.31
CA ILE A 52 -5.13 0.58 0.50
C ILE A 52 -6.05 1.32 1.47
N GLY A 53 -7.21 1.78 0.99
CA GLY A 53 -8.22 2.43 1.81
C GLY A 53 -8.74 1.52 2.93
N VAL A 54 -9.04 0.25 2.61
CA VAL A 54 -9.45 -0.76 3.59
C VAL A 54 -8.39 -0.93 4.67
N VAL A 55 -7.13 -1.16 4.30
CA VAL A 55 -6.02 -1.30 5.27
C VAL A 55 -5.83 -0.04 6.11
N ALA A 56 -5.98 1.15 5.53
CA ALA A 56 -5.90 2.39 6.32
C ALA A 56 -7.03 2.52 7.36
N VAL A 57 -8.21 1.93 7.13
CA VAL A 57 -9.25 1.83 8.17
C VAL A 57 -8.87 0.80 9.23
N MET A 58 -8.28 -0.33 8.84
CA MET A 58 -7.76 -1.34 9.78
C MET A 58 -6.72 -0.72 10.72
N ASP A 59 -5.71 -0.02 10.16
CA ASP A 59 -4.68 0.69 10.94
C ASP A 59 -5.31 1.69 11.94
N ARG A 60 -6.42 2.34 11.55
CA ARG A 60 -7.13 3.28 12.43
C ARG A 60 -7.86 2.58 13.57
N ILE A 61 -8.35 1.36 13.36
CA ILE A 61 -8.92 0.52 14.43
C ILE A 61 -7.81 0.09 15.38
N ASP A 62 -6.68 -0.38 14.86
CA ASP A 62 -5.53 -0.80 15.67
C ASP A 62 -4.99 0.32 16.55
N GLN A 63 -4.88 1.54 16.01
CA GLN A 63 -4.50 2.74 16.79
C GLN A 63 -5.47 3.01 17.95
N LYS A 64 -6.78 2.77 17.74
CA LYS A 64 -7.79 2.96 18.78
C LYS A 64 -7.77 1.87 19.83
N LEU A 65 -7.55 0.61 19.44
CA LEU A 65 -7.36 -0.51 20.36
C LEU A 65 -6.12 -0.27 21.24
N LEU A 66 -5.02 0.16 20.65
CA LEU A 66 -3.84 0.56 21.42
C LEU A 66 -4.13 1.74 22.37
N SER A 67 -4.92 2.73 21.92
CA SER A 67 -5.28 3.87 22.78
C SER A 67 -6.21 3.46 23.93
N SER A 68 -7.05 2.44 23.75
CA SER A 68 -7.93 1.93 24.81
C SER A 68 -7.15 1.16 25.87
N GLU A 69 -6.08 0.43 25.50
CA GLU A 69 -5.12 -0.15 26.45
C GLU A 69 -4.46 0.91 27.34
N LEU A 70 -4.24 2.12 26.80
CA LEU A 70 -3.71 3.28 27.54
C LEU A 70 -4.77 4.05 28.34
N GLY A 71 -6.00 3.51 28.46
CA GLY A 71 -7.08 4.06 29.28
C GLY A 71 -8.03 5.03 28.56
N GLN A 72 -7.91 5.20 27.24
CA GLN A 72 -8.85 5.98 26.43
C GLN A 72 -9.82 5.06 25.68
N SER A 73 -10.83 4.53 26.38
CA SER A 73 -11.79 3.60 25.76
C SER A 73 -12.79 4.33 24.84
N SER A 74 -13.15 3.69 23.72
CA SER A 74 -14.22 4.16 22.83
C SER A 74 -15.21 3.04 22.55
N SER A 75 -16.40 3.13 23.16
CA SER A 75 -17.45 2.10 23.09
C SER A 75 -17.87 1.74 21.65
N PHE A 76 -17.74 2.67 20.71
CA PHE A 76 -18.07 2.44 19.31
C PHE A 76 -17.11 1.44 18.64
N THR A 77 -15.79 1.55 18.89
CA THR A 77 -14.81 0.65 18.29
C THR A 77 -14.88 -0.75 18.91
N ASP A 78 -15.23 -0.85 20.18
CA ASP A 78 -15.44 -2.12 20.87
C ASP A 78 -16.55 -2.93 20.16
N SER A 79 -17.73 -2.32 19.93
CA SER A 79 -18.83 -3.01 19.25
C SER A 79 -18.53 -3.49 17.82
N LEU A 80 -17.66 -2.77 17.09
CA LEU A 80 -17.29 -3.10 15.72
C LEU A 80 -16.33 -4.28 15.65
N THR A 81 -15.53 -4.49 16.70
CA THR A 81 -14.48 -5.50 16.75
C THR A 81 -14.92 -6.80 17.44
N GLU A 82 -16.10 -6.81 18.06
CA GLU A 82 -16.73 -7.97 18.71
C GLU A 82 -17.15 -9.07 17.74
N THR A 83 -17.44 -8.75 16.48
CA THR A 83 -17.79 -9.74 15.45
C THR A 83 -17.06 -9.46 14.14
N TRP A 84 -16.60 -10.53 13.48
CA TRP A 84 -15.96 -10.42 12.17
C TRP A 84 -16.87 -9.80 11.10
N PHE A 85 -18.17 -10.06 11.17
CA PHE A 85 -19.11 -9.50 10.22
C PHE A 85 -19.20 -7.98 10.34
N ALA A 86 -19.38 -7.44 11.55
CA ALA A 86 -19.40 -6.00 11.79
C ALA A 86 -18.05 -5.36 11.41
N TYR A 87 -16.94 -6.01 11.76
CA TYR A 87 -15.60 -5.57 11.40
C TYR A 87 -15.43 -5.45 9.89
N TRP A 88 -15.72 -6.52 9.13
CA TRP A 88 -15.59 -6.53 7.67
C TRP A 88 -16.53 -5.52 7.01
N LEU A 89 -17.78 -5.43 7.46
CA LEU A 89 -18.73 -4.44 6.95
C LEU A 89 -18.19 -3.02 7.12
N TRP A 90 -17.61 -2.73 8.28
CA TRP A 90 -17.05 -1.42 8.58
C TRP A 90 -15.81 -1.10 7.77
N VAL A 91 -14.80 -1.97 7.74
CA VAL A 91 -13.54 -1.71 7.01
C VAL A 91 -13.74 -1.67 5.51
N LEU A 92 -14.63 -2.49 4.96
CA LEU A 92 -14.97 -2.47 3.53
C LEU A 92 -15.80 -1.23 3.18
N GLY A 93 -16.80 -0.88 4.00
CA GLY A 93 -17.62 0.32 3.78
C GLY A 93 -16.82 1.61 3.87
N MET A 94 -16.10 1.82 4.97
CA MET A 94 -15.26 3.01 5.18
C MET A 94 -14.01 3.02 4.31
N GLY A 95 -13.61 1.85 3.78
CA GLY A 95 -12.48 1.69 2.86
C GLY A 95 -12.63 2.55 1.60
N ILE A 96 -13.85 2.79 1.10
CA ILE A 96 -14.10 3.65 -0.07
C ILE A 96 -13.69 5.10 0.22
N LEU A 97 -14.16 5.66 1.33
CA LEU A 97 -13.85 7.02 1.73
C LEU A 97 -12.35 7.18 2.00
N SER A 98 -11.78 6.22 2.72
CA SER A 98 -10.36 6.16 3.02
C SER A 98 -9.51 6.08 1.75
N ALA A 99 -9.92 5.29 0.75
CA ALA A 99 -9.24 5.16 -0.52
C ALA A 99 -9.19 6.48 -1.30
N ALA A 100 -10.30 7.24 -1.31
CA ALA A 100 -10.34 8.56 -1.94
C ALA A 100 -9.35 9.53 -1.28
N LEU A 101 -9.31 9.56 0.06
CA LEU A 101 -8.36 10.38 0.81
C LEU A 101 -6.91 9.95 0.55
N ALA A 102 -6.62 8.65 0.62
CA ALA A 102 -5.30 8.09 0.36
C ALA A 102 -4.83 8.42 -1.07
N TRP A 103 -5.69 8.27 -2.07
CA TRP A 103 -5.39 8.57 -3.47
C TRP A 103 -4.94 10.02 -3.68
N VAL A 104 -5.60 10.97 -3.00
CA VAL A 104 -5.27 12.40 -3.10
C VAL A 104 -4.02 12.72 -2.28
N ILE A 105 -4.01 12.39 -0.99
CA ILE A 105 -2.97 12.80 -0.04
C ILE A 105 -1.66 12.06 -0.32
N GLN A 106 -1.70 10.73 -0.39
CA GLN A 106 -0.50 9.92 -0.62
C GLN A 106 0.01 10.08 -2.05
N GLY A 107 -0.89 10.21 -3.02
CA GLY A 107 -0.52 10.52 -4.40
C GLY A 107 0.20 11.86 -4.53
N TRP A 108 -0.31 12.90 -3.85
CA TRP A 108 0.34 14.21 -3.78
C TRP A 108 1.71 14.12 -3.11
N TRP A 109 1.79 13.44 -1.96
CA TRP A 109 3.05 13.26 -1.24
C TRP A 109 4.09 12.49 -2.05
N TYR A 110 3.67 11.45 -2.77
CA TYR A 110 4.53 10.70 -3.69
C TYR A 110 5.09 11.59 -4.79
N LYS A 111 4.25 12.42 -5.42
CA LYS A 111 4.68 13.41 -6.42
C LYS A 111 5.69 14.40 -5.82
N LYS A 112 5.46 14.88 -4.59
CA LYS A 112 6.42 15.77 -3.91
C LYS A 112 7.79 15.13 -3.70
N ARG A 113 7.83 13.86 -3.30
CA ARG A 113 9.10 13.11 -3.19
C ARG A 113 9.80 12.93 -4.54
N LEU A 114 9.05 12.78 -5.64
CA LEU A 114 9.61 12.78 -7.00
C LEU A 114 10.24 14.14 -7.34
N GLN A 115 9.57 15.25 -6.99
CA GLN A 115 10.11 16.60 -7.18
C GLN A 115 11.41 16.82 -6.39
N PHE A 116 11.47 16.38 -5.14
CA PHE A 116 12.70 16.40 -4.35
C PHE A 116 13.79 15.47 -4.89
N SER A 117 13.43 14.54 -5.77
CA SER A 117 14.34 13.64 -6.47
C SER A 117 14.63 14.08 -7.92
N GLY A 118 14.38 15.35 -8.23
CA GLY A 118 14.76 15.99 -9.50
C GLY A 118 13.74 15.91 -10.63
N VAL A 119 12.54 15.39 -10.40
CA VAL A 119 11.48 15.27 -11.43
C VAL A 119 10.55 16.49 -11.35
N GLN A 120 10.72 17.47 -12.25
CA GLN A 120 9.96 18.73 -12.16
C GLN A 120 8.48 18.55 -12.54
N ASP A 121 8.20 17.85 -13.65
CA ASP A 121 6.86 17.69 -14.23
C ASP A 121 6.37 16.24 -14.21
N ALA A 122 6.41 15.60 -13.05
CA ALA A 122 5.85 14.26 -12.91
C ALA A 122 4.32 14.29 -13.16
N ASP A 123 3.84 13.45 -14.08
CA ASP A 123 2.41 13.20 -14.28
C ASP A 123 1.79 12.73 -12.95
N PRO A 124 0.83 13.49 -12.38
CA PRO A 124 0.16 13.11 -11.13
C PRO A 124 -0.53 11.74 -11.21
N GLN A 125 -1.08 11.36 -12.37
CA GLN A 125 -1.81 10.11 -12.50
C GLN A 125 -0.86 8.92 -12.50
N LEU A 126 0.21 8.98 -13.29
CA LEU A 126 1.27 7.96 -13.25
C LEU A 126 1.91 7.86 -11.86
N ALA A 127 2.16 8.98 -11.17
CA ALA A 127 2.71 8.96 -9.81
C ALA A 127 1.80 8.23 -8.82
N ARG A 128 0.48 8.44 -8.92
CA ARG A 128 -0.53 7.71 -8.14
C ARG A 128 -0.55 6.22 -8.47
N HIS A 129 -0.45 5.85 -9.75
CA HIS A 129 -0.38 4.45 -10.16
C HIS A 129 0.82 3.74 -9.53
N VAL A 130 2.01 4.34 -9.62
CA VAL A 130 3.23 3.77 -9.02
C VAL A 130 3.12 3.70 -7.50
N PHE A 131 2.55 4.72 -6.85
CA PHE A 131 2.27 4.69 -5.42
C PHE A 131 1.36 3.52 -5.03
N VAL A 132 0.29 3.28 -5.78
CA VAL A 132 -0.67 2.21 -5.48
C VAL A 132 -0.04 0.83 -5.69
N LEU A 133 0.76 0.67 -6.75
CA LEU A 133 1.48 -0.56 -7.05
C LEU A 133 2.51 -0.89 -5.96
N GLN A 134 3.31 0.07 -5.51
CA GLN A 134 4.26 -0.20 -4.42
C GLN A 134 3.56 -0.45 -3.08
N ALA A 135 2.42 0.21 -2.82
CA ALA A 135 1.68 0.02 -1.57
C ALA A 135 1.03 -1.37 -1.51
N LEU A 136 0.61 -1.92 -2.65
CA LEU A 136 0.06 -3.27 -2.71
C LEU A 136 0.99 -4.33 -2.09
N VAL A 137 2.31 -4.10 -2.15
CA VAL A 137 3.32 -5.02 -1.64
C VAL A 137 3.17 -5.27 -0.14
N TYR A 138 2.75 -4.27 0.64
CA TYR A 138 2.47 -4.43 2.07
C TYR A 138 0.97 -4.64 2.36
N VAL A 139 0.09 -4.02 1.56
CA VAL A 139 -1.37 -4.12 1.73
C VAL A 139 -1.87 -5.55 1.51
N LEU A 140 -1.40 -6.24 0.47
CA LEU A 140 -1.88 -7.58 0.15
C LEU A 140 -1.56 -8.60 1.26
N PRO A 141 -0.32 -8.65 1.80
CA PRO A 141 -0.02 -9.45 2.99
C PRO A 141 -0.91 -9.16 4.19
N ILE A 142 -1.19 -7.88 4.49
CA ILE A 142 -2.10 -7.52 5.60
C ILE A 142 -3.49 -8.11 5.37
N ILE A 143 -4.08 -7.89 4.19
CA ILE A 143 -5.41 -8.45 3.86
C ILE A 143 -5.42 -9.98 3.98
N VAL A 144 -4.39 -10.65 3.48
CA VAL A 144 -4.28 -12.13 3.57
C VAL A 144 -4.17 -12.58 5.03
N VAL A 145 -3.37 -11.90 5.85
CA VAL A 145 -3.24 -12.19 7.28
C VAL A 145 -4.58 -11.99 8.00
N THR A 146 -5.28 -10.89 7.75
CA THR A 146 -6.58 -10.61 8.38
C THR A 146 -7.65 -11.61 7.95
N LEU A 147 -7.62 -12.07 6.70
CA LEU A 147 -8.49 -13.16 6.23
C LEU A 147 -8.19 -14.47 6.97
N ILE A 148 -6.91 -14.82 7.14
CA ILE A 148 -6.52 -16.01 7.93
C ILE A 148 -7.00 -15.87 9.38
N GLN A 149 -6.79 -14.70 10.01
CA GLN A 149 -7.25 -14.43 11.38
C GLN A 149 -8.77 -14.59 11.52
N THR A 150 -9.55 -14.23 10.48
CA THR A 150 -11.01 -14.39 10.46
C THR A 150 -11.46 -15.83 10.69
N PHE A 151 -10.66 -16.81 10.26
CA PHE A 151 -10.96 -18.24 10.44
C PHE A 151 -10.37 -18.84 11.72
N LEU A 152 -9.35 -18.21 12.30
CA LEU A 152 -8.62 -18.76 13.45
C LEU A 152 -9.12 -18.21 14.80
N TYR A 153 -9.61 -16.97 14.83
CA TYR A 153 -9.99 -16.27 16.06
C TYR A 153 -11.47 -15.95 16.09
N LYS A 154 -12.03 -15.81 17.29
CA LYS A 154 -13.47 -15.59 17.46
C LYS A 154 -13.93 -14.24 16.91
N ASN A 155 -13.09 -13.22 17.07
CA ASN A 155 -13.34 -11.86 16.62
C ASN A 155 -12.02 -11.09 16.44
N TYR A 156 -12.10 -9.81 16.05
CA TYR A 156 -10.91 -9.02 15.73
C TYR A 156 -10.07 -8.72 16.98
N VAL A 157 -10.70 -8.46 18.13
CA VAL A 157 -9.99 -8.21 19.39
C VAL A 157 -9.19 -9.44 19.83
N ASP A 158 -9.78 -10.63 19.72
CA ASP A 158 -9.12 -11.89 20.01
C ASP A 158 -7.90 -12.11 19.10
N ALA A 159 -8.04 -11.81 17.81
CA ALA A 159 -6.92 -11.85 16.87
C ALA A 159 -5.83 -10.83 17.24
N TYR A 160 -6.19 -9.58 17.52
CA TYR A 160 -5.25 -8.51 17.88
C TYR A 160 -4.37 -8.92 19.07
N ASN A 161 -4.97 -9.49 20.12
CA ASN A 161 -4.28 -9.88 21.34
C ASN A 161 -3.43 -11.16 21.19
N ASN A 162 -3.82 -12.10 20.32
CA ASN A 162 -3.25 -13.46 20.31
C ASN A 162 -2.51 -13.84 19.01
N SER A 163 -2.40 -12.93 18.02
CA SER A 163 -1.85 -13.25 16.70
C SER A 163 -0.48 -12.64 16.39
N THR A 164 0.34 -12.37 17.42
CA THR A 164 1.65 -11.72 17.29
C THR A 164 2.51 -12.31 16.16
N PHE A 165 2.55 -13.64 16.02
CA PHE A 165 3.30 -14.29 14.94
C PHE A 165 2.79 -13.90 13.54
N LEU A 166 1.48 -13.89 13.32
CA LEU A 166 0.88 -13.51 12.03
C LEU A 166 1.10 -12.03 11.73
N ALA A 167 1.03 -11.16 12.74
CA ALA A 167 1.30 -9.73 12.57
C ALA A 167 2.76 -9.48 12.14
N VAL A 168 3.72 -10.18 12.73
CA VAL A 168 5.16 -10.05 12.40
C VAL A 168 5.47 -10.42 10.94
N ILE A 169 4.70 -11.33 10.32
CA ILE A 169 4.87 -11.71 8.90
C ILE A 169 4.70 -10.50 7.97
N THR A 170 3.94 -9.48 8.36
CA THR A 170 3.69 -8.30 7.51
C THR A 170 4.87 -7.31 7.49
N ILE A 171 5.74 -7.34 8.51
CA ILE A 171 6.84 -6.37 8.67
C ILE A 171 7.85 -6.42 7.51
N PRO A 172 8.35 -7.60 7.06
CA PRO A 172 9.24 -7.66 5.90
C PRO A 172 8.63 -7.05 4.63
N PHE A 173 7.32 -7.18 4.44
CA PHE A 173 6.62 -6.63 3.27
C PHE A 173 6.47 -5.12 3.33
N LEU A 174 6.37 -4.53 4.53
CA LEU A 174 6.44 -3.09 4.71
C LEU A 174 7.80 -2.55 4.24
N LEU A 175 8.90 -3.18 4.64
CA LEU A 175 10.24 -2.78 4.20
C LEU A 175 10.45 -3.05 2.69
N LEU A 176 9.93 -4.18 2.18
CA LEU A 176 9.95 -4.49 0.77
C LEU A 176 9.20 -3.44 -0.05
N SER A 177 8.07 -2.92 0.46
CA SER A 177 7.32 -1.85 -0.21
C SER A 177 8.18 -0.60 -0.44
N CYS A 178 9.06 -0.24 0.51
CA CYS A 178 10.01 0.88 0.34
C CYS A 178 10.99 0.62 -0.80
N TRP A 179 11.51 -0.61 -0.90
CA TRP A 179 12.37 -1.01 -2.01
C TRP A 179 11.64 -0.94 -3.36
N VAL A 180 10.42 -1.45 -3.43
CA VAL A 180 9.57 -1.39 -4.62
C VAL A 180 9.25 0.06 -4.97
N SER A 181 8.99 0.93 -3.99
CA SER A 181 8.81 2.39 -4.13
C SER A 181 10.01 3.04 -4.81
N TYR A 182 11.22 2.76 -4.31
CA TYR A 182 12.47 3.29 -4.88
C TYR A 182 12.70 2.81 -6.32
N ARG A 183 12.43 1.52 -6.60
CA ARG A 183 12.55 0.97 -7.95
C ARG A 183 11.50 1.57 -8.90
N GLY A 184 10.25 1.73 -8.46
CA GLY A 184 9.22 2.41 -9.24
C GLY A 184 9.58 3.85 -9.56
N ALA A 185 10.03 4.62 -8.57
CA ALA A 185 10.47 6.00 -8.77
C ALA A 185 11.63 6.10 -9.79
N THR A 186 12.66 5.27 -9.64
CA THR A 186 13.85 5.32 -10.51
C THR A 186 13.60 4.79 -11.92
N GLN A 187 12.78 3.74 -12.09
CA GLN A 187 12.53 3.16 -13.41
C GLN A 187 11.50 3.94 -14.22
N VAL A 188 10.46 4.49 -13.58
CA VAL A 188 9.36 5.16 -14.28
C VAL A 188 9.67 6.64 -14.55
N PHE A 189 10.38 7.31 -13.64
CA PHE A 189 10.54 8.78 -13.69
C PHE A 189 11.99 9.25 -13.83
N ASN A 190 12.96 8.36 -14.02
CA ASN A 190 14.39 8.71 -14.19
C ASN A 190 14.91 9.69 -13.13
N THR A 191 14.62 9.41 -11.86
CA THR A 191 15.00 10.25 -10.71
C THR A 191 16.52 10.29 -10.48
N ASN A 192 17.00 11.34 -9.80
CA ASN A 192 18.39 11.45 -9.36
C ASN A 192 18.71 10.61 -8.09
N ALA A 193 19.93 10.74 -7.57
CA ALA A 193 20.41 10.00 -6.39
C ALA A 193 19.58 10.23 -5.11
N TRP A 194 18.89 11.38 -4.98
CA TRP A 194 18.04 11.68 -3.83
C TRP A 194 16.82 10.76 -3.72
N ALA A 195 16.43 10.06 -4.79
CA ALA A 195 15.36 9.07 -4.72
C ALA A 195 15.66 7.96 -3.70
N LYS A 196 16.93 7.60 -3.51
CA LYS A 196 17.31 6.60 -2.50
C LYS A 196 16.99 7.11 -1.09
N PHE A 197 17.21 8.39 -0.81
CA PHE A 197 16.87 8.98 0.48
C PHE A 197 15.35 9.05 0.66
N TRP A 198 14.60 9.62 -0.29
CA TRP A 198 13.17 9.88 -0.13
C TRP A 198 12.26 8.65 -0.23
N PHE A 199 12.62 7.66 -1.04
CA PHE A 199 11.78 6.48 -1.27
C PHE A 199 12.21 5.24 -0.50
N LEU A 200 13.47 5.17 -0.06
CA LEU A 200 13.99 4.02 0.67
C LEU A 200 14.48 4.40 2.07
N GLY A 201 15.46 5.32 2.18
CA GLY A 201 16.09 5.65 3.46
C GLY A 201 15.13 6.22 4.49
N MET A 202 14.47 7.34 4.18
CA MET A 202 13.55 8.03 5.09
C MET A 202 12.37 7.13 5.52
N PRO A 203 11.64 6.44 4.61
CA PRO A 203 10.55 5.55 5.03
C PRO A 203 11.02 4.39 5.91
N VAL A 204 12.15 3.75 5.59
CA VAL A 204 12.68 2.64 6.40
C VAL A 204 13.04 3.11 7.80
N VAL A 205 13.74 4.25 7.93
CA VAL A 205 14.09 4.82 9.25
C VAL A 205 12.82 5.17 10.03
N PHE A 206 11.83 5.77 9.36
CA PHE A 206 10.54 6.10 9.99
C PHE A 206 9.82 4.85 10.52
N TYR A 207 9.70 3.79 9.71
CA TYR A 207 9.05 2.55 10.13
C TYR A 207 9.81 1.83 11.24
N ILE A 208 11.15 1.79 11.19
CA ILE A 208 11.96 1.20 12.27
C ILE A 208 11.82 2.00 13.57
N THR A 209 11.80 3.33 13.48
CA THR A 209 11.68 4.19 14.68
C THR A 209 10.32 3.99 15.33
N ILE A 210 9.24 4.00 14.55
CA ILE A 210 7.88 3.79 15.07
C ILE A 210 7.73 2.38 15.63
N GLY A 211 8.14 1.35 14.89
CA GLY A 211 8.08 -0.03 15.36
C GLY A 211 8.92 -0.26 16.61
N GLY A 212 10.11 0.34 16.69
CA GLY A 212 10.98 0.28 17.85
C GLY A 212 10.40 1.00 19.08
N LEU A 213 9.78 2.17 18.90
CA LEU A 213 9.08 2.88 19.97
C LEU A 213 7.91 2.04 20.51
N PHE A 214 7.14 1.38 19.64
CA PHE A 214 6.08 0.48 20.08
C PHE A 214 6.62 -0.69 20.90
N ALA A 215 7.69 -1.35 20.43
CA ALA A 215 8.30 -2.45 21.18
C ALA A 215 8.87 -2.01 22.55
N ALA A 216 9.34 -0.77 22.66
CA ALA A 216 9.87 -0.23 23.92
C ALA A 216 8.76 0.18 24.92
N LEU A 217 7.55 0.49 24.45
CA LEU A 217 6.42 0.87 25.31
C LEU A 217 5.63 -0.33 25.85
N VAL A 218 5.74 -1.48 25.19
CA VAL A 218 5.03 -2.73 25.55
C VAL A 218 5.86 -3.63 26.48
N ASN A 219 7.16 -3.35 26.65
CA ASN A 219 8.03 -3.99 27.66
C ASN A 219 8.17 -3.12 28.91
#